data_AF-A0A6M3KFU5-F1
#
_entry.id   AF-A0A6M3KFU5-F1
#
_cell.length_a   1.000
_cell.length_b   1.000
_cell.length_c   1.000
_cell.angle_alpha   90.00
_cell.angle_beta   90.00
_cell.angle_gamma   90.00
#
_symmetry.space_group_name_H-M   'P 1'
#
loop_
_entity.id
_entity.type
_entity.pdbx_description
1 polymer ?
#
loop_
_entity_poly.entity_id
_entity_poly.type
_entity_poly.pdbx_seq_one_letter_code
_entity_poly.pdbx_strand_id
1 'polypeptide(L)'
;MDIAARTQCIENTVSITVAANTLMYSLNTTYIAVSAVQGYTPGDMTSVYGLQRGHARNVGHLQPRTYTKPELWYDWKGYLGVYPILANANGYMLTAYVVGEPTDLSATTSYISTPAIYDRAIKLYAASQALYKGGQYAKASRLMGEYYNEIDRYRQDYVIREKEPVDAVK
;
A
#
# COMPACT_ATOMS: atom_id res chain seq x y z
N MET A 1 10.41 -2.20 -5.34
CA MET A 1 10.66 -1.86 -3.93
C MET A 1 9.78 -2.68 -3.01
N ASP A 2 10.34 -3.60 -2.23
CA ASP A 2 9.58 -4.44 -1.29
C ASP A 2 9.46 -3.76 0.10
N ILE A 3 10.47 -2.99 0.52
CA ILE A 3 10.48 -2.32 1.84
C ILE A 3 9.41 -1.23 1.93
N ALA A 4 9.35 -0.28 0.99
CA ALA A 4 8.33 0.78 1.00
C ALA A 4 6.90 0.22 0.87
N ALA A 5 6.72 -0.87 0.11
CA ALA A 5 5.44 -1.58 -0.01
C ALA A 5 5.02 -2.26 1.31
N ARG A 6 5.99 -2.68 2.14
CA ARG A 6 5.75 -3.33 3.44
C ARG A 6 5.64 -2.35 4.61
N THR A 7 6.34 -1.21 4.57
CA THR A 7 6.29 -0.19 5.62
C THR A 7 5.10 0.76 5.43
N GLN A 8 4.53 0.85 4.22
CA GLN A 8 3.37 1.69 3.91
C GLN A 8 3.52 3.15 4.36
N CYS A 9 4.74 3.68 4.37
CA CYS A 9 4.97 5.09 4.70
C CYS A 9 4.23 5.96 3.68
N ILE A 10 3.18 6.64 4.12
CA ILE A 10 2.35 7.50 3.28
C ILE A 10 3.13 8.78 3.03
N GLU A 11 3.32 9.15 1.76
CA GLU A 11 4.08 10.34 1.38
C GLU A 11 3.23 11.35 0.63
N ASN A 12 2.25 10.89 -0.16
CA ASN A 12 1.43 11.75 -1.00
C ASN A 12 -0.05 11.42 -0.89
N THR A 13 -0.89 12.42 -1.17
CA THR A 13 -2.34 12.27 -1.31
C THR A 13 -2.77 12.73 -2.69
N VAL A 14 -3.60 11.92 -3.36
CA VAL A 14 -4.17 12.21 -4.67
C VAL A 14 -5.68 12.38 -4.52
N SER A 15 -6.18 13.54 -4.93
CA SER A 15 -7.63 13.80 -4.96
C SER A 15 -8.22 13.41 -6.31
N ILE A 16 -9.33 12.69 -6.28
CA ILE A 16 -10.01 12.13 -7.45
C ILE A 16 -11.47 12.56 -7.40
N THR A 17 -11.96 13.15 -8.49
CA THR A 17 -13.40 13.40 -8.66
C THR A 17 -14.04 12.17 -9.29
N VAL A 18 -14.98 11.56 -8.59
CA VAL A 18 -15.70 10.38 -9.10
C VAL A 18 -16.62 10.81 -10.22
N ALA A 19 -16.56 10.09 -11.34
CA ALA A 19 -17.38 10.34 -12.51
C ALA A 19 -18.42 9.23 -12.69
N ALA A 20 -19.57 9.58 -13.26
CA ALA A 20 -20.62 8.61 -13.57
C ALA A 20 -20.10 7.56 -14.55
N ASN A 21 -20.48 6.30 -14.34
CA ASN A 21 -20.12 5.16 -15.19
C ASN A 21 -18.60 4.92 -15.34
N THR A 22 -17.78 5.43 -14.42
CA THR A 22 -16.32 5.29 -14.46
C THR A 22 -15.80 4.37 -13.37
N LEU A 23 -15.09 3.31 -13.78
CA LEU A 23 -14.46 2.34 -12.88
C LEU A 23 -13.03 2.73 -12.47
N MET A 24 -12.25 3.30 -13.40
CA MET A 24 -10.81 3.45 -13.25
C MET A 24 -10.39 4.91 -13.29
N TYR A 25 -9.51 5.31 -12.37
CA TYR A 25 -9.01 6.67 -12.21
C TYR A 25 -7.48 6.68 -12.24
N SER A 26 -6.90 7.57 -13.04
CA SER A 26 -5.45 7.79 -13.06
C SER A 26 -5.04 8.57 -11.81
N LEU A 27 -3.97 8.12 -11.14
CA LEU A 27 -3.46 8.81 -9.94
C LEU A 27 -2.47 9.94 -10.25
N ASN A 28 -2.12 10.16 -11.54
CA ASN A 28 -1.25 11.26 -12.03
C ASN A 28 0.03 11.52 -11.21
N THR A 29 0.50 10.51 -10.49
CA THR A 29 1.70 10.53 -9.64
C THR A 29 2.38 9.18 -9.76
N THR A 30 3.70 9.16 -9.63
CA THR A 30 4.47 7.91 -9.51
C THR A 30 4.35 7.42 -8.08
N TYR A 31 3.84 6.20 -7.92
CA TYR A 31 3.64 5.59 -6.61
C TYR A 31 3.98 4.10 -6.65
N ILE A 32 4.35 3.56 -5.49
CA ILE A 32 4.68 2.15 -5.31
C ILE A 32 3.42 1.35 -4.97
N ALA A 33 2.58 1.91 -4.11
CA ALA A 33 1.33 1.31 -3.70
C ALA A 33 0.34 2.37 -3.21
N VAL A 34 -0.96 2.10 -3.37
CA VAL A 34 -2.01 2.82 -2.64
C VAL A 34 -2.16 2.17 -1.26
N SER A 35 -2.12 2.96 -0.20
CA SER A 35 -2.26 2.48 1.19
C SER A 35 -3.72 2.46 1.62
N ALA A 36 -4.43 3.57 1.39
CA ALA A 36 -5.83 3.72 1.75
C ALA A 36 -6.54 4.65 0.78
N VAL A 37 -7.87 4.54 0.72
CA VAL A 37 -8.73 5.46 -0.04
C VAL A 37 -9.87 5.89 0.86
N GLN A 38 -10.09 7.19 0.94
CA GLN A 38 -11.22 7.79 1.64
C GLN A 38 -12.14 8.47 0.64
N GLY A 39 -13.44 8.45 0.89
CA GLY A 39 -14.44 9.17 0.12
C GLY A 39 -15.18 10.19 0.98
N TYR A 40 -15.61 11.27 0.33
CA TYR A 40 -16.40 12.35 0.94
C TYR A 40 -17.21 13.08 -0.12
N THR A 41 -18.16 13.91 0.30
CA THR A 41 -18.93 14.80 -0.57
C THR A 41 -18.34 16.22 -0.46
N PRO A 42 -18.07 16.94 -1.57
CA PRO A 42 -17.59 18.31 -1.52
C PRO A 42 -18.49 19.20 -0.66
N GLY A 43 -17.88 19.92 0.28
CA GLY A 43 -18.61 20.77 1.24
C GLY A 43 -19.06 20.05 2.51
N ASP A 44 -18.94 18.73 2.60
CA ASP A 44 -19.18 17.95 3.82
C ASP A 44 -17.96 17.09 4.18
N MET A 45 -17.09 17.63 5.02
CA MET A 45 -15.96 16.90 5.60
C MET A 45 -16.31 16.15 6.90
N THR A 46 -17.57 16.16 7.32
CA THR A 46 -18.02 15.40 8.49
C THR A 46 -18.42 13.97 8.13
N SER A 47 -18.84 13.74 6.89
CA SER A 47 -19.24 12.44 6.35
C SER A 47 -18.11 11.74 5.57
N VAL A 48 -16.90 11.68 6.12
CA VAL A 48 -15.78 10.94 5.52
C VAL A 48 -15.93 9.43 5.77
N TYR A 49 -15.72 8.62 4.74
CA TYR A 49 -15.75 7.16 4.84
C TYR A 49 -14.52 6.54 4.18
N GLY A 50 -14.01 5.45 4.75
CA GLY A 50 -12.96 4.65 4.13
C GLY A 50 -13.54 3.66 3.13
N LEU A 51 -12.90 3.52 1.97
CA LEU A 51 -13.20 2.43 1.03
C LEU A 51 -12.38 1.20 1.44
N GLN A 52 -13.02 0.04 1.38
CA GLN A 52 -12.38 -1.24 1.65
C GLN A 52 -11.51 -1.68 0.46
N ARG A 53 -10.37 -2.30 0.75
CA ARG A 53 -9.55 -2.87 -0.32
C ARG A 53 -10.20 -4.14 -0.84
N GLY A 54 -10.45 -4.19 -2.13
CA GLY A 54 -11.00 -5.34 -2.84
C GLY A 54 -10.08 -5.85 -3.95
N HIS A 55 -10.64 -6.65 -4.86
CA HIS A 55 -9.89 -7.26 -5.95
C HIS A 55 -10.58 -7.00 -7.29
N ALA A 56 -9.80 -6.78 -8.35
CA ALA A 56 -10.30 -6.60 -9.72
C ALA A 56 -11.24 -7.72 -10.22
N ARG A 57 -11.14 -8.94 -9.66
CA ARG A 57 -11.99 -10.08 -10.02
C ARG A 57 -13.43 -9.94 -9.51
N ASN A 58 -13.63 -9.11 -8.48
CA ASN A 58 -14.94 -8.90 -7.86
C ASN A 58 -15.77 -7.83 -8.59
N VAL A 59 -15.16 -7.13 -9.56
CA VAL A 59 -15.86 -6.15 -10.40
C VAL A 59 -16.95 -6.90 -11.19
N GLY A 60 -18.18 -6.38 -11.15
CA GLY A 60 -19.35 -6.98 -11.81
C GLY A 60 -19.98 -8.17 -11.09
N HIS A 61 -19.34 -8.71 -10.04
CA HIS A 61 -19.88 -9.82 -9.24
C HIS A 61 -20.61 -9.35 -7.98
N LEU A 62 -20.42 -8.09 -7.58
CA LEU A 62 -21.27 -7.48 -6.58
C LEU A 62 -22.65 -7.26 -7.19
N GLN A 63 -23.65 -7.91 -6.60
CA GLN A 63 -25.03 -7.68 -6.99
C GLN A 63 -25.33 -6.19 -6.90
N PRO A 64 -26.07 -5.60 -7.86
CA PRO A 64 -26.46 -4.21 -7.80
C PRO A 64 -27.44 -4.03 -6.64
N ARG A 65 -26.91 -3.85 -5.43
CA ARG A 65 -27.61 -3.11 -4.40
C ARG A 65 -27.67 -1.66 -4.85
N THR A 66 -28.63 -0.93 -4.31
CA THR A 66 -28.85 0.49 -4.50
C THR A 66 -27.66 1.28 -3.94
N TYR A 67 -26.48 1.11 -4.55
CA TYR A 67 -25.25 1.69 -4.08
C TYR A 67 -25.30 3.17 -4.40
N THR A 68 -25.35 3.96 -3.34
CA THR A 68 -25.40 5.42 -3.41
C THR A 68 -24.01 6.04 -3.36
N LYS A 69 -22.97 5.26 -3.04
CA LYS A 69 -21.58 5.70 -2.93
C LYS A 69 -20.59 4.57 -3.26
N PRO A 70 -19.32 4.90 -3.55
CA PRO A 70 -18.27 3.90 -3.71
C PRO A 70 -17.92 3.25 -2.37
N GLU A 71 -17.58 1.95 -2.38
CA GLU A 71 -17.29 1.21 -1.14
C GLU A 71 -15.95 0.47 -1.19
N LEU A 72 -15.51 0.09 -2.39
CA LEU A 72 -14.35 -0.76 -2.60
C LEU A 72 -13.37 -0.12 -3.57
N TRP A 73 -12.09 -0.42 -3.37
CA TRP A 73 -11.03 0.01 -4.27
C TRP A 73 -10.02 -1.11 -4.53
N TYR A 74 -9.34 -1.06 -5.67
CA TYR A 74 -8.19 -1.89 -5.97
C TYR A 74 -7.17 -1.09 -6.79
N ASP A 75 -5.90 -1.44 -6.66
CA ASP A 75 -4.82 -0.91 -7.50
C ASP A 75 -4.62 -1.83 -8.71
N TRP A 76 -4.51 -1.25 -9.90
CA TRP A 76 -4.21 -1.96 -11.14
C TRP A 76 -3.38 -1.13 -12.12
N LYS A 77 -2.11 -1.50 -12.28
CA LYS A 77 -1.19 -0.95 -13.30
C LYS A 77 -1.16 0.60 -13.31
N GLY A 78 -1.08 1.23 -12.14
CA GLY A 78 -1.01 2.69 -12.04
C GLY A 78 -2.38 3.39 -11.99
N TYR A 79 -3.47 2.63 -12.07
CA TYR A 79 -4.83 3.13 -11.92
C TYR A 79 -5.46 2.67 -10.61
N LEU A 80 -6.31 3.53 -10.05
CA LEU A 80 -7.20 3.18 -8.98
C LEU A 80 -8.54 2.72 -9.56
N GLY A 81 -8.86 1.43 -9.41
CA GLY A 81 -10.17 0.90 -9.67
C GLY A 81 -11.08 1.11 -8.47
N VAL A 82 -12.24 1.73 -8.66
CA VAL A 82 -13.21 2.04 -7.62
C VAL A 82 -14.55 1.45 -8.00
N TYR A 83 -15.16 0.72 -7.08
CA TYR A 83 -16.44 0.05 -7.33
C TYR A 83 -17.28 -0.01 -6.05
N PRO A 84 -18.61 -0.11 -6.14
CA PRO A 84 -19.44 -0.24 -7.34
C PRO A 84 -19.41 0.98 -8.27
N ILE A 85 -19.62 0.76 -9.57
CA ILE A 85 -19.71 1.85 -10.56
C ILE A 85 -21.03 2.57 -10.32
N LEU A 86 -20.97 3.88 -10.09
CA LEU A 86 -22.16 4.70 -9.87
C LEU A 86 -22.72 5.20 -11.20
N ALA A 87 -24.02 4.95 -11.43
CA ALA A 87 -24.72 5.54 -12.57
C ALA A 87 -24.82 7.07 -12.45
N ASN A 88 -24.94 7.57 -11.21
CA ASN A 88 -24.90 8.98 -10.87
C ASN A 88 -23.80 9.20 -9.82
N ALA A 89 -22.77 9.96 -10.17
CA ALA A 89 -21.62 10.21 -9.29
C ALA A 89 -21.65 11.61 -8.63
N ASN A 90 -22.83 12.22 -8.51
CA ASN A 90 -22.99 13.64 -8.15
C ASN A 90 -22.22 14.01 -6.88
N GLY A 91 -21.04 14.62 -7.08
CA GLY A 91 -20.24 15.19 -6.01
C GLY A 91 -19.66 14.17 -5.05
N TYR A 92 -19.09 13.06 -5.52
CA TYR A 92 -18.17 12.29 -4.67
C TYR A 92 -16.73 12.61 -5.03
N MET A 93 -15.93 12.88 -4.00
CA MET A 93 -14.49 12.98 -4.10
C MET A 93 -13.86 11.84 -3.32
N LEU A 94 -12.73 11.35 -3.83
CA LEU A 94 -11.89 10.38 -3.15
C LEU A 94 -10.52 10.99 -2.90
N THR A 95 -9.94 10.66 -1.75
CA THR A 95 -8.53 10.92 -1.45
C THR A 95 -7.83 9.57 -1.35
N ALA A 96 -6.94 9.31 -2.31
CA ALA A 96 -6.05 8.15 -2.28
C ALA A 96 -4.77 8.53 -1.56
N TYR A 97 -4.44 7.81 -0.50
CA TYR A 97 -3.17 7.92 0.21
C TYR A 97 -2.19 6.97 -0.44
N VAL A 98 -1.16 7.52 -1.07
CA VAL A 98 -0.20 6.77 -1.87
C VAL A 98 1.17 6.78 -1.21
N VAL A 99 1.82 5.63 -1.29
CA VAL A 99 3.24 5.47 -0.97
C VAL A 99 4.00 5.97 -2.20
N GLY A 100 4.64 7.13 -2.05
CA GLY A 100 5.41 7.77 -3.11
C GLY A 100 6.55 6.88 -3.57
N GLU A 101 6.94 7.03 -4.83
CA GLU A 101 8.28 6.64 -5.22
C GLU A 101 9.25 7.75 -4.78
N PRO A 102 10.36 7.43 -4.10
CA PRO A 102 11.37 8.40 -3.72
C PRO A 102 11.83 9.22 -4.92
N THR A 103 11.72 10.54 -4.81
CA THR A 103 12.03 11.50 -5.90
C THR A 103 13.49 11.47 -6.34
N ASP A 104 14.38 10.90 -5.53
CA ASP A 104 15.82 10.82 -5.80
C ASP A 104 16.21 9.63 -6.68
N LEU A 105 15.24 8.79 -7.07
CA LEU A 105 15.45 7.64 -7.96
C LEU A 105 15.04 7.96 -9.40
N SER A 106 15.53 9.08 -9.93
CA SER A 106 15.18 9.57 -11.27
C SER A 106 15.96 8.88 -12.40
N ALA A 107 16.96 8.05 -12.09
CA ALA A 107 17.76 7.33 -13.09
C ALA A 107 17.57 5.82 -12.97
N THR A 108 17.60 5.13 -14.11
CA THR A 108 17.72 3.66 -14.22
C THR A 108 18.95 3.09 -13.51
N THR A 109 19.86 3.94 -13.04
CA THR A 109 21.07 3.63 -12.28
C THR A 109 21.02 4.06 -10.81
N SER A 110 19.96 4.75 -10.38
CA SER A 110 19.80 5.16 -8.99
C SER A 110 19.39 3.94 -8.16
N TYR A 111 20.24 3.55 -7.22
CA TYR A 111 19.93 2.52 -6.24
C TYR A 111 19.61 3.20 -4.92
N ILE A 112 18.55 2.73 -4.26
CA ILE A 112 18.38 3.02 -2.83
C ILE A 112 19.53 2.33 -2.14
N SER A 113 20.44 3.11 -1.55
CA SER A 113 21.41 2.56 -0.62
C SER A 113 20.64 1.94 0.53
N THR A 114 20.50 0.62 0.47
CA THR A 114 19.85 -0.13 1.53
C THR A 114 20.83 -0.11 2.69
N PRO A 115 20.43 0.37 3.88
CA PRO A 115 21.32 0.38 5.02
C PRO A 115 21.90 -1.04 5.20
N ALA A 116 23.21 -1.14 5.42
CA ALA A 116 23.92 -2.42 5.43
C ALA A 116 23.31 -3.46 6.38
N ILE A 117 22.56 -3.01 7.40
CA ILE A 117 21.77 -3.87 8.28
C ILE A 117 20.82 -4.78 7.51
N TYR A 118 20.22 -4.33 6.40
CA TYR A 118 19.24 -5.08 5.61
C TYR A 118 19.85 -6.00 4.53
N ASP A 119 21.16 -5.90 4.26
CA ASP A 119 21.83 -6.67 3.20
C ASP A 119 21.60 -8.18 3.35
N ARG A 120 21.63 -8.67 4.60
CA ARG A 120 21.40 -10.09 4.89
C ARG A 120 19.98 -10.50 4.54
N ALA A 121 18.98 -9.75 4.99
CA ALA A 121 17.58 -10.05 4.70
C ALA A 121 17.30 -10.03 3.19
N ILE A 122 17.86 -9.05 2.47
CA ILE A 122 17.71 -8.96 1.01
C ILE A 122 18.33 -10.16 0.31
N LYS A 123 19.53 -10.58 0.72
CA LYS A 123 20.20 -11.78 0.17
C LYS A 123 19.40 -13.05 0.42
N LEU A 124 18.87 -13.24 1.63
CA LEU A 124 18.05 -14.40 1.99
C LEU A 124 16.76 -14.46 1.14
N TYR A 125 16.09 -13.31 0.99
CA TYR A 125 14.90 -13.21 0.16
C TYR A 125 15.20 -13.53 -1.31
N ALA A 126 16.21 -12.89 -1.90
CA ALA A 126 16.58 -13.11 -3.30
C ALA A 126 16.97 -14.58 -3.57
N ALA A 127 17.75 -15.19 -2.66
CA ALA A 127 18.13 -16.60 -2.76
C ALA A 127 16.91 -17.53 -2.65
N SER A 128 15.96 -17.25 -1.74
CA SER A 128 14.73 -18.04 -1.61
C SER A 128 13.89 -17.99 -2.89
N GLN A 129 13.76 -16.82 -3.52
CA GLN A 129 13.01 -16.63 -4.77
C GLN A 129 13.68 -17.38 -5.94
N ALA A 130 15.01 -17.37 -6.02
CA ALA A 130 15.74 -18.15 -7.02
C ALA A 130 15.49 -19.65 -6.84
N LEU A 131 15.46 -20.16 -5.60
CA LEU A 131 15.19 -21.57 -5.31
C LEU A 131 13.72 -21.96 -5.58
N TYR A 132 12.76 -21.07 -5.35
CA TYR A 132 11.37 -21.29 -5.73
C TYR A 132 11.23 -21.45 -7.25
N LYS A 133 11.90 -20.59 -8.03
CA LYS A 133 11.94 -20.72 -9.49
C LYS A 133 12.63 -22.01 -9.95
N GLY A 134 13.62 -22.48 -9.19
CA GLY A 134 14.29 -23.76 -9.41
C GLY A 134 13.55 -25.00 -8.89
N GLY A 135 12.34 -24.87 -8.35
CA GLY A 135 11.54 -25.99 -7.82
C GLY A 135 12.08 -26.60 -6.51
N GLN A 136 13.07 -25.99 -5.87
CA GLN A 136 13.69 -26.49 -4.64
C GLN A 136 12.95 -25.96 -3.40
N TYR A 137 11.67 -26.32 -3.27
CA TYR A 137 10.74 -25.75 -2.28
C TYR A 137 11.19 -25.89 -0.82
N ALA A 138 11.78 -27.02 -0.44
CA ALA A 138 12.25 -27.25 0.93
C ALA A 138 13.36 -26.26 1.33
N LYS A 139 14.34 -26.04 0.44
CA LYS A 139 15.43 -25.09 0.68
C LYS A 139 14.94 -23.65 0.59
N ALA A 140 14.04 -23.36 -0.35
CA ALA A 140 13.43 -22.05 -0.49
C ALA A 140 12.65 -21.65 0.77
N SER A 141 11.87 -22.58 1.33
CA SER A 141 11.09 -22.37 2.56
C SER A 141 11.99 -22.12 3.77
N ARG A 142 13.12 -22.84 3.88
CA ARG A 142 14.10 -22.61 4.95
C ARG A 142 14.67 -21.19 4.90
N LEU A 143 15.17 -20.75 3.74
CA LEU A 143 15.73 -19.40 3.59
C LEU A 143 14.67 -18.31 3.78
N MET A 144 13.43 -18.57 3.37
CA MET A 144 12.33 -17.65 3.62
C MET A 144 11.99 -17.54 5.11
N GLY A 145 12.08 -18.63 5.87
CA GLY A 145 11.95 -18.62 7.33
C GLY A 145 13.05 -17.79 8.00
N GLU A 146 14.31 -17.97 7.58
CA GLU A 146 15.42 -17.14 8.07
C GLU A 146 15.22 -15.65 7.72
N TYR A 147 14.71 -15.35 6.53
CA TYR A 147 14.35 -14.00 6.14
C TYR A 147 13.29 -13.38 7.08
N TYR A 148 12.21 -14.11 7.39
CA TYR A 148 11.16 -13.59 8.29
C TYR A 148 11.69 -13.32 9.69
N ASN A 149 12.51 -14.21 10.24
CA ASN A 149 13.15 -13.99 11.55
C ASN A 149 13.97 -12.70 11.58
N GLU A 150 14.70 -12.41 10.50
CA GLU A 150 15.54 -11.22 10.43
C GLU A 150 14.71 -9.93 10.29
N ILE A 151 13.62 -9.98 9.53
CA ILE A 151 12.67 -8.86 9.45
C ILE A 151 11.99 -8.61 10.80
N ASP A 152 11.58 -9.66 11.51
CA ASP A 152 10.93 -9.53 12.82
C ASP A 152 11.89 -9.01 13.88
N ARG A 153 13.18 -9.38 13.80
CA ARG A 153 14.22 -8.77 14.64
C ARG A 153 14.32 -7.26 14.39
N TYR A 154 14.41 -6.81 13.14
CA TYR A 154 14.45 -5.37 12.86
C TYR A 154 13.20 -4.66 13.37
N ARG A 155 12.01 -5.25 13.20
CA ARG A 155 10.76 -4.67 13.73
C ARG A 155 10.84 -4.43 15.23
N GLN A 156 11.38 -5.37 16.00
CA GLN A 156 11.55 -5.21 17.45
C GLN A 156 12.51 -4.08 17.80
N ASP A 157 13.59 -3.91 17.03
CA ASP A 157 14.58 -2.84 17.24
C ASP A 157 14.00 -1.43 16.95
N TYR A 158 12.99 -1.32 16.08
CA TYR A 158 12.31 -0.04 15.76
C TYR A 158 11.11 0.29 16.65
N VAL A 159 10.66 -0.62 17.52
CA VAL A 159 9.66 -0.28 18.54
C VAL A 159 10.35 0.61 19.58
N ILE A 160 10.06 1.92 19.53
CA ILE A 160 10.47 2.88 20.54
C ILE A 160 10.01 2.33 21.90
N ARG A 161 10.94 1.91 22.75
CA ARG A 161 10.66 1.69 24.17
C ARG A 161 10.39 3.06 24.76
N GLU A 162 9.15 3.32 25.18
CA GLU A 162 8.85 4.48 26.02
C GLU A 162 9.87 4.50 27.16
N LYS A 163 10.60 5.61 27.26
CA LYS A 163 11.61 5.81 28.30
C LYS A 163 10.85 5.75 29.63
N GLU A 164 11.20 4.82 30.51
CA GLU A 164 10.60 4.78 31.85
C GLU A 164 10.71 6.18 32.48
N PRO A 165 9.62 6.70 33.07
CA PRO A 165 9.65 8.01 33.70
C PRO A 165 10.75 7.96 34.76
N VAL A 166 11.72 8.85 34.63
CA VAL A 166 12.75 9.06 35.66
C VAL A 166 11.97 9.47 36.90
N ASP A 167 11.87 8.53 37.85
CA ASP A 167 11.18 8.73 39.10
C ASP A 167 11.58 10.07 39.70
N ALA A 168 10.56 10.83 40.10
CA ALA A 168 10.69 12.04 40.87
C ALA A 168 11.50 11.75 42.13
N VAL A 169 12.80 12.06 42.08
CA VAL A 169 13.66 12.13 43.26
C VAL A 169 13.09 13.24 44.13
N LYS A 170 12.44 12.85 45.23
CA LYS A 170 12.05 13.73 46.33
C LYS A 170 13.27 14.26 47.06
#